data_AF-A0A9D4HGQ4-F1
#
_entry.id   AF-A0A9D4HGQ4-F1
#
_cell.length_a   1.000
_cell.length_b   1.000
_cell.length_c   1.000
_cell.angle_alpha   90.00
_cell.angle_beta   90.00
_cell.angle_gamma   90.00
#
_symmetry.space_group_name_H-M   'P 1'
#
loop_
_entity.id
_entity.type
_entity.pdbx_description
1 polymer ?
#
loop_
_entity_poly.entity_id
_entity_poly.type
_entity_poly.pdbx_seq_one_letter_code
_entity_poly.pdbx_strand_id
1 'polypeptide(L)'
;MLVALLYLAVGLLSNQVTLACLNSHECGTGMCCRSDDGQVVTDQHMGHFGPVFDSQVNGTCSTRKAQKGEVCDDSCQCDNGLACYRPVSGVCCPPMTCYDEAYVKQQQAYWHRCFSDPNCPIPP
;
A
#
# COMPACT_ATOMS: atom_id res chain seq x y z
N MET A 1 14.89 -50.50 11.76
CA MET A 1 13.54 -49.91 11.56
C MET A 1 13.34 -48.72 12.54
N LEU A 2 14.23 -47.72 12.50
CA LEU A 2 14.21 -46.61 13.47
C LEU A 2 14.82 -45.29 12.92
N VAL A 3 15.20 -45.26 11.64
CA VAL A 3 15.89 -44.11 11.02
C VAL A 3 14.93 -43.26 10.15
N ALA A 4 13.69 -43.74 9.93
CA ALA A 4 12.73 -43.08 9.04
C ALA A 4 11.84 -42.02 9.74
N LEU A 5 11.88 -41.91 11.07
CA LEU A 5 10.97 -41.02 11.82
C LEU A 5 11.54 -39.63 12.14
N LEU A 6 12.82 -39.36 11.84
CA LEU A 6 13.42 -38.04 12.12
C LEU A 6 13.26 -37.02 10.97
N TYR A 7 12.74 -37.43 9.80
CA TYR A 7 12.56 -36.53 8.65
C TYR A 7 11.20 -35.83 8.61
N LEU A 8 10.27 -36.12 9.53
CA LEU A 8 8.93 -35.53 9.57
C LEU A 8 8.79 -34.32 10.52
N ALA A 9 9.87 -33.92 11.20
CA ALA A 9 9.84 -32.79 12.15
C ALA A 9 10.61 -31.54 11.67
N VAL A 10 11.01 -31.49 10.40
CA VAL A 10 11.46 -30.23 9.76
C VAL A 10 10.29 -29.59 9.01
N GLY A 11 9.12 -29.63 9.65
CA GLY A 11 7.93 -28.93 9.19
C GLY A 11 7.91 -27.53 9.79
N LEU A 12 8.19 -26.53 8.95
CA LEU A 12 7.47 -25.26 8.96
C LEU A 12 7.52 -24.44 10.26
N LEU A 13 8.70 -24.28 10.87
CA LEU A 13 8.97 -23.06 11.60
C LEU A 13 9.63 -22.08 10.62
N SER A 14 8.84 -21.59 9.67
CA SER A 14 9.08 -20.22 9.18
C SER A 14 8.95 -19.34 10.42
N ASN A 15 10.09 -19.09 11.07
CA ASN A 15 10.30 -17.95 11.93
C ASN A 15 10.09 -16.72 11.05
N GLN A 16 8.83 -16.39 10.75
CA GLN A 16 8.51 -15.05 10.35
C GLN A 16 8.73 -14.25 11.62
N VAL A 17 9.94 -13.69 11.74
CA VAL A 17 10.17 -12.57 12.64
C VAL A 17 9.17 -11.53 12.16
N THR A 18 8.01 -11.49 12.85
CA THR A 18 6.99 -10.49 12.64
C THR A 18 7.60 -9.18 13.09
N LEU A 19 8.25 -8.50 12.16
CA LEU A 19 8.85 -7.21 12.41
C LEU A 19 7.69 -6.23 12.63
N ALA A 20 7.55 -5.78 13.87
CA ALA A 20 6.61 -4.71 14.19
C ALA A 20 7.01 -3.45 13.40
N CYS A 21 6.02 -2.72 12.91
CA CYS A 21 6.23 -1.54 12.09
C CYS A 21 5.18 -0.48 12.39
N LEU A 22 5.56 0.78 12.22
CA LEU A 22 4.67 1.93 12.28
C LEU A 22 4.21 2.39 10.89
N ASN A 23 4.95 2.03 9.84
CA ASN A 23 4.64 2.31 8.45
C ASN A 23 5.42 1.35 7.52
N SER A 24 5.09 1.35 6.23
CA SER A 24 5.69 0.43 5.26
C SER A 24 7.16 0.71 4.93
N HIS A 25 7.70 1.90 5.23
CA HIS A 25 9.13 2.20 5.02
C HIS A 25 10.04 1.45 5.99
N GLU A 26 9.51 1.05 7.15
CA GLU A 26 10.20 0.20 8.12
C GLU A 26 10.26 -1.27 7.67
N CYS A 27 9.45 -1.62 6.66
CA CYS A 27 9.45 -2.93 6.06
C CYS A 27 10.42 -3.01 4.88
N GLY A 28 10.89 -4.23 4.57
CA GLY A 28 11.71 -4.45 3.38
C GLY A 28 10.97 -4.10 2.09
N THR A 29 11.71 -3.79 1.02
CA THR A 29 11.13 -3.45 -0.28
C THR A 29 10.08 -4.46 -0.74
N GLY A 30 8.88 -3.99 -1.11
CA GLY A 30 7.78 -4.84 -1.55
C GLY A 30 6.99 -5.50 -0.42
N MET A 31 7.23 -5.09 0.83
CA MET A 31 6.43 -5.46 1.99
C MET A 31 5.62 -4.25 2.47
N CYS A 32 4.45 -4.52 3.01
CA CYS A 32 3.55 -3.52 3.57
C CYS A 32 3.43 -3.71 5.07
N CYS A 33 3.43 -2.60 5.81
CA CYS A 33 3.07 -2.63 7.21
C CYS A 33 1.56 -2.84 7.33
N ARG A 34 1.12 -3.87 8.05
CA ARG A 34 -0.30 -4.17 8.21
C ARG A 34 -0.74 -4.24 9.66
N SER A 35 -1.90 -3.67 9.95
CA SER A 35 -2.57 -3.82 11.23
C SER A 35 -3.19 -5.22 11.36
N ASP A 36 -3.64 -5.57 12.56
CA ASP A 36 -4.21 -6.89 12.87
C ASP A 36 -5.46 -7.25 12.05
N ASP A 37 -6.19 -6.24 11.58
CA ASP A 37 -7.35 -6.39 10.67
C ASP A 37 -6.93 -6.53 9.19
N GLY A 38 -5.62 -6.50 8.90
CA GLY A 38 -5.05 -6.70 7.58
C GLY A 38 -5.05 -5.46 6.68
N GLN A 39 -5.40 -4.28 7.21
CA GLN A 39 -5.31 -3.00 6.49
C GLN A 39 -3.86 -2.51 6.43
N VAL A 40 -3.52 -1.72 5.41
CA VAL A 40 -2.20 -1.08 5.31
C VAL A 40 -2.11 0.06 6.32
N VAL A 41 -1.09 0.00 7.17
CA VAL A 41 -0.75 1.10 8.08
C VAL A 41 0.01 2.15 7.28
N THR A 42 -0.49 3.38 7.30
CA THR A 42 0.07 4.50 6.53
C THR A 42 0.04 5.79 7.33
N ASP A 43 1.13 6.53 7.21
CA ASP A 43 1.31 7.90 7.66
C ASP A 43 0.69 8.94 6.70
N GLN A 44 0.17 8.52 5.54
CA GLN A 44 -0.47 9.39 4.55
C GLN A 44 -1.85 9.94 4.98
N HIS A 45 -2.25 9.78 6.24
CA HIS A 45 -3.44 10.42 6.81
C HIS A 45 -3.19 11.92 7.02
N MET A 46 -3.36 12.71 5.95
CA MET A 46 -3.34 14.17 6.00
C MET A 46 -4.76 14.70 6.29
N GLY A 47 -5.15 14.67 7.57
CA GLY A 47 -6.11 15.65 8.08
C GLY A 47 -5.44 17.03 8.16
N HIS A 48 -6.24 18.10 8.29
CA HIS A 48 -5.78 19.50 8.44
C HIS A 48 -4.82 19.77 9.63
N PHE A 49 -4.48 18.73 10.41
CA PHE A 49 -3.69 18.75 11.63
C PHE A 49 -2.62 17.65 11.64
N GLY A 50 -1.82 17.52 10.57
CA GLY A 50 -0.68 16.60 10.53
C GLY A 50 -1.05 15.12 10.70
N PRO A 51 -0.04 14.23 10.77
CA PRO A 51 -0.29 12.82 11.07
C PRO A 51 -0.91 12.71 12.46
N VAL A 52 -2.16 12.25 12.52
CA VAL A 52 -2.77 11.76 13.76
C VAL A 52 -2.07 10.45 14.07
N PHE A 53 -0.92 10.54 14.76
CA PHE A 53 -0.33 9.40 15.42
C PHE A 53 -1.24 9.05 16.59
N ASP A 54 -2.29 8.27 16.32
CA ASP A 54 -2.88 7.49 17.39
C ASP A 54 -1.76 6.54 17.85
N SER A 55 -1.28 6.75 19.07
CA SER A 55 -0.02 6.21 19.62
C SER A 55 0.00 4.69 19.80
N GLN A 56 -0.79 3.95 19.02
CA GLN A 56 -1.06 2.52 19.15
C GLN A 56 -1.12 1.74 17.83
N VAL A 57 -0.83 2.35 16.66
CA VAL A 57 -0.82 1.58 15.41
C VAL A 57 0.51 0.81 15.27
N ASN A 58 0.58 -0.35 15.93
CA ASN A 58 1.69 -1.28 15.84
C ASN A 58 1.33 -2.35 14.81
N GLY A 59 1.68 -2.11 13.54
CA GLY A 59 1.48 -3.09 12.48
C GLY A 59 2.57 -4.16 12.48
N THR A 60 2.45 -5.12 11.57
CA THR A 60 3.46 -6.13 11.27
C THR A 60 3.80 -6.10 9.79
N CYS A 61 5.09 -6.17 9.47
CA CYS A 61 5.54 -6.25 8.08
C CYS A 61 5.04 -7.54 7.43
N SER A 62 4.32 -7.38 6.32
CA SER A 62 3.72 -8.45 5.56
C SER A 62 4.17 -8.42 4.12
N THR A 63 4.37 -9.59 3.51
CA THR A 63 4.66 -9.73 2.06
C THR A 63 3.42 -9.54 1.19
N ARG A 64 2.23 -9.42 1.79
CA ARG A 64 1.02 -9.10 1.05
C ARG A 64 1.16 -7.69 0.47
N LYS A 65 0.83 -7.52 -0.81
CA LYS A 65 0.86 -6.21 -1.49
C LYS A 65 -0.41 -5.41 -1.21
N ALA A 66 -0.38 -4.09 -1.43
CA ALA A 66 -1.57 -3.25 -1.29
C ALA A 66 -2.67 -3.68 -2.29
N GLN A 67 -3.89 -3.82 -1.80
CA GLN A 67 -5.06 -4.24 -2.56
C GLN A 67 -5.81 -3.02 -3.12
N LYS A 68 -6.76 -3.26 -4.03
CA LYS A 68 -7.55 -2.19 -4.63
C LYS A 68 -8.25 -1.33 -3.57
N GLY A 69 -8.06 -0.01 -3.67
CA GLY A 69 -8.58 0.97 -2.71
C GLY A 69 -7.72 1.16 -1.46
N GLU A 70 -6.74 0.30 -1.19
CA GLU A 70 -5.75 0.52 -0.12
C GLU A 70 -4.74 1.59 -0.55
N VAL A 71 -4.14 2.26 0.45
CA VAL A 71 -3.07 3.22 0.25
C VAL A 71 -1.80 2.50 -0.21
N CYS A 72 -1.05 3.17 -1.08
CA CYS A 72 0.20 2.66 -1.64
C CYS A 72 1.26 3.75 -1.72
N ASP A 73 2.50 3.31 -1.81
CA ASP A 73 3.69 4.14 -2.01
C ASP A 73 4.83 3.28 -2.59
N ASP A 74 6.02 3.84 -2.66
CA ASP A 74 7.20 3.16 -3.18
C ASP A 74 7.63 1.96 -2.31
N SER A 75 7.27 1.95 -1.02
CA SER A 75 7.57 0.85 -0.09
C SER A 75 6.50 -0.24 -0.14
N CYS A 76 5.22 0.15 -0.14
CA CYS A 76 4.06 -0.74 -0.23
C CYS A 76 3.40 -0.64 -1.61
N GLN A 77 3.86 -1.50 -2.51
CA GLN A 77 3.38 -1.56 -3.89
C GLN A 77 2.01 -2.24 -4.00
N CYS A 78 1.25 -1.86 -5.02
CA CYS A 78 -0.01 -2.50 -5.36
C CYS A 78 0.18 -3.93 -5.88
N ASP A 79 -0.85 -4.75 -5.68
CA ASP A 79 -0.92 -6.11 -6.21
C ASP A 79 -1.04 -6.14 -7.74
N ASN A 80 -0.93 -7.33 -8.33
CA ASN A 80 -0.91 -7.52 -9.78
C ASN A 80 -2.18 -6.99 -10.46
N GLY A 81 -2.01 -6.24 -11.55
CA GLY A 81 -3.10 -5.63 -12.30
C GLY A 81 -3.61 -4.30 -11.71
N LEU A 82 -2.99 -3.83 -10.63
CA LEU A 82 -3.26 -2.54 -10.01
C LEU A 82 -2.07 -1.60 -10.15
N ALA A 83 -2.35 -0.31 -10.25
CA ALA A 83 -1.35 0.75 -10.24
C ALA A 83 -1.63 1.74 -9.10
N CYS A 84 -0.54 2.20 -8.47
CA CYS A 84 -0.59 3.23 -7.46
C CYS A 84 -0.83 4.58 -8.13
N TYR A 85 -1.96 5.22 -7.83
CA TYR A 85 -2.38 6.44 -8.52
C TYR A 85 -3.02 7.43 -7.56
N ARG A 86 -2.70 8.72 -7.78
CA ARG A 86 -3.33 9.86 -7.12
C ARG A 86 -4.33 10.51 -8.08
N PRO A 87 -5.64 10.46 -7.81
CA PRO A 87 -6.61 11.19 -8.60
C PRO A 87 -6.32 12.69 -8.61
N VAL A 88 -6.53 13.33 -9.75
CA VAL A 88 -6.50 14.80 -9.82
C VAL A 88 -7.78 15.32 -9.15
N SER A 89 -7.59 16.15 -8.12
CA SER A 89 -8.64 16.83 -7.37
C SER A 89 -8.16 18.23 -6.99
N GLY A 90 -9.05 19.18 -6.68
CA GLY A 90 -8.63 20.49 -6.17
C GLY A 90 -8.44 20.54 -4.65
N VAL A 91 -8.73 19.45 -3.93
CA VAL A 91 -8.17 19.24 -2.59
C VAL A 91 -6.68 18.92 -2.68
N CYS A 92 -5.86 19.57 -1.84
CA CYS A 92 -4.44 19.23 -1.80
C CYS A 92 -4.27 17.80 -1.31
N CYS A 93 -3.61 17.06 -2.19
CA CYS A 93 -2.72 15.98 -1.82
C CYS A 93 -3.43 14.74 -1.26
N PRO A 94 -4.49 14.22 -1.92
CA PRO A 94 -5.09 12.96 -1.51
C PRO A 94 -4.03 11.84 -1.50
N PRO A 95 -4.15 10.84 -0.61
CA PRO A 95 -3.22 9.73 -0.57
C PRO A 95 -3.21 8.99 -1.92
N MET A 96 -2.10 8.35 -2.25
CA MET A 96 -2.08 7.47 -3.42
C MET A 96 -2.75 6.15 -3.03
N THR A 97 -3.62 5.64 -3.90
CA THR A 97 -4.31 4.37 -3.65
C THR A 97 -4.24 3.48 -4.89
N CYS A 98 -4.43 2.18 -4.67
CA CYS A 98 -4.38 1.20 -5.74
C CYS A 98 -5.68 1.19 -6.55
N TYR A 99 -5.56 1.44 -7.85
CA TYR A 99 -6.65 1.33 -8.83
C TYR A 99 -6.32 0.33 -9.93
N ASP A 100 -7.31 -0.09 -10.71
CA ASP A 100 -7.05 -0.94 -11.88
C ASP A 100 -6.12 -0.22 -12.86
N GLU A 101 -5.10 -0.91 -13.38
CA GLU A 101 -4.14 -0.32 -14.33
C GLU A 101 -4.83 0.32 -15.55
N ALA A 102 -5.90 -0.32 -16.05
CA ALA A 102 -6.66 0.20 -17.19
C ALA A 102 -7.32 1.55 -16.88
N TYR A 103 -7.87 1.70 -15.67
CA TYR A 103 -8.42 2.96 -15.20
C TYR A 103 -7.33 4.03 -15.08
N VAL A 104 -6.19 3.70 -14.47
CA VAL A 104 -5.07 4.63 -14.30
C VAL A 104 -4.56 5.13 -15.66
N LYS A 105 -4.39 4.23 -16.64
CA LYS A 105 -4.00 4.60 -18.02
C LYS A 105 -5.02 5.54 -18.67
N GLN A 106 -6.32 5.28 -18.49
CA GLN A 106 -7.37 6.15 -19.02
C GLN A 106 -7.32 7.54 -18.37
N GLN A 107 -7.16 7.62 -17.05
CA GLN A 107 -7.06 8.87 -16.32
C GLN A 107 -5.82 9.67 -16.73
N GLN A 108 -4.66 9.04 -16.82
CA GLN A 108 -3.42 9.69 -17.26
C GLN A 108 -3.57 10.27 -18.67
N ALA A 109 -4.17 9.51 -19.60
CA ALA A 109 -4.41 10.00 -20.96
C ALA A 109 -5.41 11.17 -21.00
N TYR A 110 -6.46 11.12 -20.17
CA TYR A 110 -7.43 12.21 -20.02
C TYR A 110 -6.74 13.47 -19.51
N TRP A 111 -6.07 13.41 -18.35
CA TRP A 111 -5.44 14.56 -17.73
C TRP A 111 -4.31 15.15 -18.57
N HIS A 112 -3.52 14.31 -19.26
CA HIS A 112 -2.51 14.79 -20.20
C HIS A 112 -3.12 15.68 -21.29
N ARG A 113 -4.27 15.28 -21.86
CA ARG A 113 -4.98 16.09 -22.86
C ARG A 113 -5.64 17.31 -22.22
N CYS A 114 -6.26 17.13 -21.07
CA CYS A 114 -6.95 18.18 -20.34
C CYS A 114 -5.99 19.33 -19.99
N PHE A 115 -4.80 19.05 -19.46
CA PHE A 115 -3.80 20.08 -19.17
C PHE A 115 -3.26 20.82 -20.39
N SER A 116 -3.48 20.29 -21.60
CA SER A 116 -3.14 20.97 -22.85
C SER A 116 -4.29 21.84 -23.40
N ASP A 117 -5.50 21.70 -22.86
CA ASP A 117 -6.69 22.46 -23.27
C ASP A 117 -6.94 23.61 -22.26
N PRO A 118 -6.97 24.88 -22.70
CA PRO A 118 -7.25 26.01 -21.82
C PRO A 118 -8.66 25.99 -21.21
N ASN A 119 -9.59 25.19 -21.74
CA ASN A 119 -10.97 25.05 -21.25
C ASN A 119 -11.17 23.79 -20.40
N CYS A 120 -10.10 23.06 -20.07
CA CYS A 120 -10.19 21.88 -19.24
C CYS A 120 -10.82 22.20 -17.86
N PRO A 121 -11.90 21.51 -17.47
CA PRO A 121 -12.52 21.71 -16.17
C PRO A 121 -11.66 21.04 -15.09
N ILE A 122 -10.80 21.81 -14.44
CA ILE A 122 -10.03 21.35 -13.28
C ILE A 122 -10.99 21.17 -12.09
N PRO A 123 -10.95 20.02 -11.38
CA PRO A 123 -11.80 19.80 -10.23
C PRO A 123 -11.52 20.86 -9.14
N PRO A 124 -12.57 21.32 -8.42
CA PRO A 124 -12.41 22.25 -7.32
C PRO A 124 -11.69 21.61 -6.12
#